data_AF-A0A6V7L0P7-F1
#
_entry.id   AF-A0A6V7L0P7-F1
#
_cell.length_a   1.000
_cell.length_b   1.000
_cell.length_c   1.000
_cell.angle_alpha   90.00
_cell.angle_beta   90.00
_cell.angle_gamma   90.00
#
_symmetry.space_group_name_H-M   'P 1'
#
loop_
_entity.id
_entity.type
_entity.pdbx_description
1 polymer ?
#
loop_
_entity_poly.entity_id
_entity_poly.type
_entity_poly.pdbx_seq_one_letter_code
_entity_poly.pdbx_strand_id
1 'polypeptide(L)'
;VLKTKSEIAAITDFLDWLEEMKGNADDGIILIHHESRKVIPAMLLSSLVRFNLLERFKRTVKGFLNGFNIAQVHCANTINAFSLRSLTRALLDE
;
A
#
# COMPACT_ATOMS: atom_id res chain seq x y z
N VAL A 1 24.59 11.55 3.25
CA VAL A 1 24.55 10.24 2.56
C VAL A 1 23.30 9.51 3.02
N LEU A 2 22.43 9.07 2.10
CA LEU A 2 21.24 8.29 2.44
C LEU A 2 21.67 6.86 2.79
N LYS A 3 21.31 6.34 3.97
CA LYS A 3 21.56 4.93 4.31
C LYS A 3 20.51 4.06 3.63
N THR A 4 20.92 3.00 2.94
CA THR A 4 20.05 2.08 2.20
C THR A 4 20.30 0.63 2.61
N LYS A 5 19.35 -0.24 2.27
CA LYS A 5 19.43 -1.70 2.43
C LYS A 5 19.33 -2.38 1.06
N SER A 6 19.75 -3.63 0.98
CA SER A 6 19.39 -4.47 -0.17
C SER A 6 17.87 -4.68 -0.20
N GLU A 7 17.32 -4.91 -1.39
CA GLU A 7 15.88 -5.03 -1.57
C GLU A 7 15.30 -6.23 -0.78
N ILE A 8 16.00 -7.36 -0.77
CA ILE A 8 15.58 -8.55 0.00
C ILE A 8 15.55 -8.26 1.51
N ALA A 9 16.53 -7.52 2.04
CA ALA A 9 16.56 -7.15 3.45
C ALA A 9 15.39 -6.22 3.78
N ALA A 10 15.15 -5.20 2.94
CA ALA A 10 14.05 -4.26 3.15
C ALA A 10 12.67 -4.93 3.06
N ILE A 11 12.47 -5.86 2.13
CA ILE A 11 11.20 -6.62 2.01
C ILE A 11 11.03 -7.57 3.19
N THR A 12 12.10 -8.20 3.68
CA THR A 12 12.02 -9.06 4.86
C THR A 12 11.60 -8.26 6.09
N ASP A 13 12.25 -7.12 6.34
CA ASP A 13 11.87 -6.21 7.43
C ASP A 13 10.41 -5.74 7.30
N PHE A 14 9.96 -5.47 6.07
CA PHE A 14 8.57 -5.08 5.82
C PHE A 14 7.57 -6.20 6.15
N LEU A 15 7.90 -7.46 5.83
CA LEU A 15 7.05 -8.60 6.18
C LEU A 15 7.01 -8.85 7.69
N ASP A 16 8.16 -8.74 8.35
CA ASP A 16 8.25 -8.85 9.81
C ASP A 16 7.35 -7.81 10.48
N TRP A 17 7.41 -6.56 10.00
CA TRP A 17 6.55 -5.47 10.47
C TRP A 17 5.06 -5.74 10.22
N LEU A 18 4.69 -6.29 9.06
CA LEU A 18 3.29 -6.64 8.78
C LEU A 18 2.78 -7.75 9.71
N GLU A 19 3.61 -8.75 10.00
CA GLU A 19 3.28 -9.84 10.90
C GLU A 19 3.08 -9.32 12.34
N GLU A 20 3.93 -8.41 12.79
CA GLU A 20 3.77 -7.71 14.07
C GLU A 20 2.47 -6.89 14.11
N MET A 21 2.16 -6.14 13.04
CA MET A 21 0.95 -5.32 12.95
C MET A 21 -0.35 -6.14 12.90
N LYS A 22 -0.33 -7.33 12.29
CA LYS A 22 -1.48 -8.25 12.35
C LYS A 22 -1.72 -8.71 13.79
N GLY A 23 -0.65 -8.96 14.55
CA GLY A 23 -0.73 -9.52 15.89
C GLY A 23 -1.58 -10.81 15.90
N ASN A 24 -2.58 -10.84 16.77
CA ASN A 24 -3.51 -11.97 16.92
C ASN A 24 -4.80 -11.83 16.09
N ALA A 25 -4.91 -10.83 15.21
CA ALA A 25 -6.11 -10.64 14.40
C ALA A 25 -6.22 -11.71 13.31
N ASP A 26 -7.27 -12.53 13.34
CA ASP A 26 -7.44 -13.63 12.39
C ASP A 26 -7.62 -13.15 10.94
N ASP A 27 -8.29 -12.01 10.75
CA ASP A 27 -8.70 -11.48 9.45
C ASP A 27 -7.54 -10.94 8.58
N GLY A 28 -6.37 -10.64 9.16
CA GLY A 28 -5.19 -10.15 8.43
C GLY A 28 -5.23 -8.65 8.10
N ILE A 29 -4.49 -8.24 7.05
CA ILE A 29 -4.24 -6.82 6.71
C ILE A 29 -4.71 -6.50 5.28
N ILE A 30 -5.30 -5.33 5.08
CA ILE A 30 -5.52 -4.71 3.77
C ILE A 30 -4.53 -3.56 3.58
N LEU A 31 -3.71 -3.62 2.53
CA LEU A 31 -2.79 -2.54 2.20
C LEU A 31 -3.48 -1.47 1.36
N ILE A 32 -3.59 -0.27 1.92
CA ILE A 32 -4.19 0.88 1.23
C ILE A 32 -3.09 1.64 0.49
N HIS A 33 -3.30 1.90 -0.79
CA HIS A 33 -2.42 2.72 -1.62
C HIS A 33 -3.25 3.75 -2.39
N HIS A 34 -2.61 4.74 -2.99
CA HIS A 34 -3.30 5.77 -3.76
C HIS A 34 -2.57 6.05 -5.06
N GLU A 35 -3.11 5.57 -6.17
CA GLU A 35 -2.55 5.80 -7.50
C GLU A 35 -3.65 5.80 -8.56
N SER A 36 -3.52 6.66 -9.58
CA SER A 36 -4.42 6.62 -10.73
C SER A 36 -4.11 5.45 -11.66
N ARG A 37 -2.83 5.09 -11.80
CA ARG A 37 -2.33 3.97 -12.60
C ARG A 37 -1.89 2.86 -11.66
N LYS A 38 -2.43 1.65 -11.82
CA LYS A 38 -2.16 0.49 -10.96
C LYS A 38 -0.73 -0.05 -11.13
N VAL A 39 0.24 0.45 -10.36
CA VAL A 39 1.65 0.07 -10.45
C VAL A 39 2.16 -0.46 -9.11
N ILE A 40 1.79 0.18 -8.00
CA ILE A 40 2.33 -0.11 -6.66
C ILE A 40 2.12 -1.58 -6.26
N PRO A 41 0.90 -2.17 -6.29
CA PRO A 41 0.71 -3.58 -5.93
C PRO A 41 1.50 -4.53 -6.84
N ALA A 42 1.54 -4.25 -8.14
CA ALA A 42 2.23 -5.09 -9.11
C ALA A 42 3.75 -5.10 -8.88
N MET A 43 4.35 -3.94 -8.58
CA MET A 43 5.77 -3.84 -8.25
C MET A 43 6.12 -4.62 -6.99
N LEU A 44 5.35 -4.46 -5.91
CA LEU A 44 5.57 -5.18 -4.66
C LEU A 44 5.45 -6.70 -4.87
N LEU A 45 4.41 -7.16 -5.56
CA LEU A 45 4.21 -8.58 -5.86
C LEU A 45 5.35 -9.15 -6.71
N SER A 46 5.84 -8.40 -7.69
CA SER A 46 6.98 -8.82 -8.53
C SER A 46 8.23 -9.09 -7.68
N SER A 47 8.57 -8.19 -6.75
CA SER A 47 9.72 -8.39 -5.87
C SER A 47 9.52 -9.55 -4.89
N LEU A 48 8.31 -9.72 -4.34
CA LEU A 48 7.98 -10.86 -3.47
C LEU A 48 8.10 -12.20 -4.20
N VAL A 49 7.65 -12.28 -5.45
CA VAL A 49 7.80 -13.48 -6.30
C VAL A 49 9.27 -13.76 -6.55
N ARG A 50 10.05 -12.74 -6.92
CA ARG A 50 11.49 -12.88 -7.22
C ARG A 50 12.29 -13.46 -6.05
N PHE A 51 11.91 -13.12 -4.81
CA PHE A 51 12.58 -13.63 -3.60
C PHE A 51 11.86 -14.80 -2.92
N ASN A 52 10.83 -15.39 -3.56
CA ASN A 52 10.03 -16.49 -3.03
C ASN A 52 9.37 -16.19 -1.67
N LEU A 53 8.92 -14.94 -1.47
CA LEU A 53 8.30 -14.45 -0.24
C LEU A 53 6.77 -14.28 -0.35
N LEU A 54 6.20 -14.56 -1.53
CA LEU A 54 4.78 -14.35 -1.80
C LEU A 54 3.86 -15.15 -0.85
N GLU A 55 4.21 -16.40 -0.55
CA GLU A 55 3.39 -17.24 0.33
C GLU A 55 3.42 -16.75 1.78
N ARG A 56 4.56 -16.23 2.25
CA ARG A 56 4.66 -15.57 3.56
C ARG A 56 3.74 -14.34 3.60
N PHE A 57 3.83 -13.49 2.57
CA PHE A 57 3.01 -12.29 2.45
C PHE A 57 1.50 -12.57 2.51
N LYS A 58 0.99 -13.59 1.77
CA LYS A 58 -0.43 -13.94 1.72
C LYS A 58 -1.02 -14.42 3.07
N ARG A 59 -0.18 -14.93 3.98
CA ARG A 59 -0.64 -15.31 5.32
C ARG A 59 -1.12 -14.11 6.11
N THR A 60 -0.48 -12.96 5.89
CA THR A 60 -0.74 -11.72 6.61
C THR A 60 -1.64 -10.77 5.82
N VAL A 61 -1.31 -10.50 4.56
CA VAL A 61 -2.02 -9.53 3.73
C VAL A 61 -3.09 -10.21 2.88
N LYS A 62 -4.33 -9.71 2.95
CA LYS A 62 -5.51 -10.26 2.27
C LYS A 62 -5.93 -9.51 1.02
N GLY A 63 -5.40 -8.30 0.83
CA GLY A 63 -5.72 -7.53 -0.36
C GLY A 63 -5.08 -6.16 -0.39
N PHE A 64 -5.30 -5.50 -1.52
CA PHE A 64 -4.93 -4.12 -1.76
C PHE A 64 -6.20 -3.30 -2.01
N LEU A 65 -6.23 -2.11 -1.44
CA LEU A 65 -7.30 -1.14 -1.68
C LEU A 65 -6.70 0.13 -2.28
N ASN A 66 -7.24 0.56 -3.42
CA ASN A 66 -6.82 1.82 -4.05
C ASN A 66 -7.73 2.97 -3.62
N GLY A 67 -7.23 3.86 -2.77
CA GLY A 67 -7.91 5.07 -2.31
C GLY A 67 -8.30 6.03 -3.43
N PHE A 68 -7.63 5.96 -4.60
CA PHE A 68 -7.99 6.76 -5.77
C PHE A 68 -9.43 6.49 -6.23
N ASN A 69 -9.86 5.24 -6.22
CA ASN A 69 -11.22 4.87 -6.62
C ASN A 69 -12.26 5.42 -5.63
N ILE A 70 -11.92 5.45 -4.34
CA ILE A 70 -12.79 6.01 -3.28
C ILE A 70 -12.93 7.51 -3.49
N ALA A 71 -11.81 8.20 -3.69
CA ALA A 71 -11.80 9.64 -3.96
C ALA A 71 -12.59 10.01 -5.21
N GLN A 72 -12.47 9.23 -6.28
CA GLN A 72 -13.24 9.45 -7.50
C GLN A 72 -14.75 9.38 -7.27
N VAL A 73 -15.23 8.44 -6.46
CA VAL A 73 -16.66 8.29 -6.19
C VAL A 73 -17.17 9.42 -5.27
N HIS A 74 -16.42 9.73 -4.22
CA HIS A 74 -16.90 10.63 -3.17
C HIS A 74 -16.57 12.12 -3.38
N CYS A 75 -15.55 12.44 -4.16
CA CYS A 75 -15.08 13.82 -4.38
C CYS A 75 -15.31 14.32 -5.82
N ALA A 76 -16.05 13.56 -6.65
CA ALA A 76 -16.27 13.87 -8.08
C ALA A 76 -16.75 15.30 -8.35
N ASN A 77 -17.60 15.82 -7.47
CA ASN A 77 -18.24 17.13 -7.63
C ASN A 77 -17.44 18.27 -6.98
N THR A 78 -16.33 17.95 -6.32
CA THR A 78 -15.57 18.89 -5.49
C THR A 78 -14.15 19.11 -6.03
N ILE A 79 -13.54 18.10 -6.67
CA ILE A 79 -12.13 18.13 -7.06
C ILE A 79 -11.94 17.48 -8.44
N ASN A 80 -11.31 18.21 -9.37
CA ASN A 80 -11.05 17.71 -10.74
C ASN A 80 -9.83 16.79 -10.84
N ALA A 81 -8.92 16.84 -9.86
CA ALA A 81 -7.71 16.04 -9.81
C ALA A 81 -7.63 15.28 -8.47
N PHE A 82 -7.80 13.96 -8.50
CA PHE A 82 -7.78 13.12 -7.29
C PHE A 82 -6.35 12.73 -6.86
N SER A 83 -5.40 13.66 -6.94
CA SER A 83 -4.07 13.44 -6.35
C SER A 83 -4.17 13.50 -4.82
N LEU A 84 -3.30 12.77 -4.09
CA LEU A 84 -3.26 12.87 -2.62
C LEU A 84 -3.13 14.33 -2.15
N ARG A 85 -2.27 15.11 -2.82
CA ARG A 85 -2.08 16.54 -2.51
C ARG A 85 -3.36 17.35 -2.66
N SER A 86 -4.10 17.13 -3.74
CA SER A 86 -5.36 17.82 -4.00
C SER A 86 -6.44 17.43 -2.99
N LEU A 87 -6.50 16.14 -2.62
CA LEU A 87 -7.44 15.62 -1.63
C LEU A 87 -7.15 16.17 -0.23
N THR A 88 -5.89 16.19 0.20
CA THR A 88 -5.48 16.79 1.48
C THR A 88 -5.95 18.24 1.59
N ARG A 89 -5.65 19.07 0.58
CA ARG A 89 -6.04 20.50 0.58
C ARG A 89 -7.54 20.72 0.65
N ALA A 90 -8.32 19.87 -0.03
CA ALA A 90 -9.75 20.02 -0.11
C ALA A 90 -10.50 19.43 1.10
N LEU A 91 -9.93 18.43 1.77
CA LEU A 91 -10.61 17.70 2.86
C LEU A 91 -10.11 18.11 4.25
N LEU A 92 -8.89 18.63 4.38
CA LEU A 92 -8.26 18.92 5.66
C LEU A 92 -8.01 20.42 5.90
N ASP A 93 -8.38 21.31 4.96
CA ASP A 93 -8.14 22.76 5.03
C ASP A 93 -6.67 23.16 5.37
N GLU A 94 -5.70 22.33 4.98
CA GLU A 94 -4.24 22.59 5.03
C GLU A 94 -3.62 22.87 3.65
#